data_AF-A0A183Q8L4-F1
#
_entry.id   AF-A0A183Q8L4-F1
#
_cell.length_a   1.000
_cell.length_b   1.000
_cell.length_c   1.000
_cell.angle_alpha   90.00
_cell.angle_beta   90.00
_cell.angle_gamma   90.00
#
_symmetry.space_group_name_H-M   'P 1'
#
loop_
_entity.id
_entity.type
_entity.pdbx_description
1 polymer ?
#
loop_
_entity_poly.entity_id
_entity_poly.type
_entity_poly.pdbx_seq_one_letter_code
_entity_poly.pdbx_strand_id
1 'polypeptide(L)' 'MVIRQIKNGKAAGPNNISAEALKSDIEVPTNMLHLLFKKIWEEEQVPVDWKEGNLIKIPKEVDLSKCENYRGITLLSVP' A
#
# COMPACT_ATOMS: atom_id res chain seq x y z
N MET A 1 -3.76 -17.52 6.37
CA MET A 1 -4.20 -16.16 6.71
C MET A 1 -3.48 -15.16 5.83
N VAL A 2 -4.21 -14.32 5.09
CA VAL A 2 -3.67 -13.48 4.00
C VAL A 2 -2.63 -12.46 4.49
N ILE A 3 -2.84 -11.85 5.66
CA ILE A 3 -1.92 -10.86 6.25
C ILE A 3 -0.48 -11.43 6.42
N ARG A 4 -0.35 -12.70 6.81
CA ARG A 4 0.96 -13.36 6.96
C ARG A 4 1.73 -13.49 5.64
N GLN A 5 1.01 -13.53 4.51
CA GLN A 5 1.58 -13.72 3.18
C GLN A 5 2.07 -12.41 2.53
N ILE A 6 1.74 -11.24 3.10
CA ILE A 6 2.24 -9.95 2.62
C ILE A 6 3.78 -9.96 2.66
N LYS A 7 4.48 -9.37 1.69
CA LYS A 7 5.95 -9.37 1.69
C LYS A 7 6.49 -8.32 2.66
N ASN A 8 7.48 -8.70 3.48
CA ASN A 8 8.24 -7.77 4.31
C ASN A 8 9.22 -6.95 3.46
N GLY A 9 9.74 -5.85 4.02
CA GLY A 9 10.74 -4.98 3.41
C GLY A 9 10.19 -4.14 2.26
N LYS A 10 8.86 -3.96 2.20
CA LYS A 10 8.21 -3.05 1.26
C LYS A 10 8.03 -1.68 1.90
N ALA A 11 8.25 -0.63 1.13
CA ALA A 11 7.94 0.73 1.57
C ALA A 11 6.44 0.87 1.84
N ALA A 12 6.10 1.61 2.89
CA ALA A 12 4.70 1.92 3.19
C ALA A 12 4.09 2.84 2.13
N GLY A 13 2.79 2.71 1.92
CA GLY A 13 2.01 3.62 1.10
C GLY A 13 1.73 4.95 1.80
N PRO A 14 0.83 5.79 1.24
CA PRO A 14 0.43 7.07 1.81
C PRO A 14 -0.04 7.01 3.28
N ASN A 15 -0.67 5.89 3.68
CA ASN A 15 -1.12 5.68 5.05
C ASN A 15 0.00 5.38 6.07
N ASN A 16 1.25 5.25 5.62
CA ASN A 16 2.43 4.95 6.44
C ASN A 16 2.37 3.62 7.23
N ILE A 17 1.44 2.73 6.89
CA ILE A 17 1.34 1.40 7.51
C ILE A 17 2.24 0.42 6.75
N SER A 18 3.17 -0.21 7.46
CA SER A 18 4.05 -1.24 6.88
C SER A 18 3.44 -2.64 6.99
N ALA A 19 3.92 -3.56 6.15
CA ALA A 19 3.53 -4.96 6.21
C ALA A 19 3.90 -5.59 7.56
N GLU A 20 5.01 -5.15 8.17
CA GLU A 20 5.48 -5.62 9.47
C GLU A 20 4.54 -5.16 10.60
N ALA A 21 4.01 -3.93 10.52
CA ALA A 21 3.04 -3.43 11.49
C ALA A 21 1.74 -4.24 11.45
N LEU A 22 1.27 -4.64 10.27
CA LEU A 22 0.10 -5.52 10.15
C LEU A 22 0.36 -6.94 10.67
N LYS A 23 1.61 -7.36 10.74
CA LYS A 23 2.00 -8.71 11.18
C LYS A 23 2.38 -8.80 12.65
N SER A 24 2.67 -7.68 13.31
CA SER A 24 3.09 -7.67 14.72
C SER A 24 1.97 -8.09 15.66
N ASP A 25 0.74 -7.66 15.35
CA ASP A 25 -0.49 -8.13 15.96
C ASP A 25 -1.45 -8.43 14.82
N ILE A 26 -1.78 -9.71 14.63
CA ILE A 26 -2.56 -10.16 13.47
C ILE A 26 -4.06 -10.06 13.73
N GLU A 27 -4.51 -10.13 14.99
CA GLU A 27 -5.93 -10.15 15.32
C GLU A 27 -6.57 -8.78 15.13
N VAL A 28 -5.90 -7.73 15.60
CA VAL A 28 -6.35 -6.34 15.47
C VAL A 28 -6.62 -5.93 14.01
N PRO A 29 -5.65 -6.00 13.08
CA PRO A 29 -5.88 -5.63 11.68
C PRO A 29 -6.89 -6.56 11.01
N THR A 30 -6.99 -7.83 11.41
CA THR A 30 -7.99 -8.73 10.83
C THR A 30 -9.41 -8.30 11.16
N ASN A 31 -9.67 -7.95 12.42
CA ASN A 31 -10.98 -7.46 12.84
C ASN A 31 -11.31 -6.12 12.18
N MET A 32 -10.33 -5.22 12.09
CA MET A 32 -10.51 -3.93 11.40
C MET A 32 -10.80 -4.11 9.91
N LEU A 33 -10.03 -4.96 9.22
CA LEU A 33 -10.21 -5.26 7.80
C LEU A 33 -11.55 -5.94 7.52
N HIS A 34 -11.97 -6.84 8.39
CA HIS A 34 -13.27 -7.49 8.25
C HIS A 34 -14.41 -6.47 8.33
N LEU A 35 -14.38 -5.56 9.30
CA LEU A 35 -15.35 -4.47 9.40
C LEU A 35 -15.31 -3.56 8.16
N LEU A 36 -14.11 -3.20 7.72
CA LEU A 36 -13.90 -2.35 6.56
C LEU A 36 -14.48 -2.98 5.29
N PHE A 37 -14.17 -4.25 5.02
CA PHE A 37 -14.71 -4.96 3.85
C PHE A 37 -16.22 -5.12 3.92
N LYS A 38 -16.79 -5.37 5.10
CA LYS A 38 -18.24 -5.39 5.28
C LYS A 38 -18.87 -4.05 4.90
N LYS A 39 -18.28 -2.95 5.37
CA LYS A 39 -18.75 -1.60 5.04
C LYS A 39 -18.64 -1.30 3.54
N ILE A 40 -17.50 -1.65 2.92
CA ILE A 40 -17.31 -1.52 1.47
C ILE A 40 -18.36 -2.31 0.70
N TRP A 41 -18.70 -3.51 1.17
CA TRP A 41 -19.71 -4.35 0.54
C TRP A 41 -21.13 -3.75 0.65
N GLU A 42 -21.48 -3.18 1.80
CA GLU A 42 -22.80 -2.57 2.04
C GLU A 42 -22.97 -1.22 1.33
N GLU A 43 -21.93 -0.39 1.31
CA GLU A 43 -21.97 0.97 0.74
C GLU A 43 -21.51 1.02 -0.72
N GLU A 44 -20.94 -0.06 -1.25
CA GLU A 44 -20.31 -0.15 -2.58
C GLU A 44 -19.20 0.90 -2.81
N GLN A 45 -18.60 1.42 -1.74
CA GLN A 45 -17.63 2.50 -1.78
C GLN A 45 -16.31 2.09 -1.14
N VAL A 46 -15.22 2.22 -1.88
CA VAL A 46 -13.85 1.96 -1.38
C VAL A 46 -13.23 3.21 -0.78
N PRO A 47 -12.36 3.07 0.25
CA PRO A 47 -11.62 4.18 0.83
C PRO A 47 -10.85 4.98 -0.22
N VAL A 48 -10.81 6.31 -0.04
CA VAL A 48 -10.06 7.21 -0.94
C VAL A 48 -8.57 6.86 -0.93
N ASP A 49 -8.03 6.49 0.24
CA ASP A 49 -6.62 6.09 0.42
C ASP A 49 -6.20 4.89 -0.44
N TRP A 50 -7.16 4.09 -0.93
CA TRP A 50 -6.90 2.96 -1.83
C TRP A 50 -6.96 3.36 -3.31
N LYS A 51 -7.52 4.54 -3.61
CA LYS A 51 -7.55 5.15 -4.95
C LYS A 51 -6.33 6.02 -5.21
N GLU A 52 -5.60 6.39 -4.16
CA GLU A 52 -4.43 7.26 -4.21
C GLU A 52 -3.13 6.51 -3.93
N GLY A 53 -2.01 7.08 -4.36
CA GLY A 53 -0.70 6.49 -4.18
C GLY A 53 0.42 7.50 -4.38
N ASN A 54 1.56 7.25 -3.73
CA ASN A 54 2.74 8.10 -3.85
C ASN A 54 3.55 7.69 -5.09
N LEU A 55 3.68 8.60 -6.06
CA LEU A 55 4.52 8.38 -7.24
C LEU A 55 5.99 8.66 -6.91
N ILE A 56 6.81 7.62 -6.97
CA ILE A 56 8.26 7.70 -6.76
C ILE A 56 8.99 7.51 -8.09
N LYS A 57 9.93 8.40 -8.38
CA LYS A 57 10.81 8.31 -9.55
C LYS A 57 12.09 7.59 -9.16
N ILE A 58 12.35 6.44 -9.78
CA ILE A 58 13.60 5.68 -9.59
C ILE A 58 14.48 5.92 -10.81
N PRO A 59 15.70 6.48 -10.65
CA PRO A 59 16.66 6.58 -11.75
C PRO A 59 16.98 5.19 -12.34
N LYS A 60 16.95 5.08 -13.67
CA LYS A 60 17.46 3.91 -14.41
C LYS A 60 18.88 4.14 -14.89
N GLU A 61 19.18 5.38 -15.30
CA GLU A 61 20.46 5.79 -15.87
C GLU A 61 21.12 6.87 -15.02
N VAL A 62 22.42 7.10 -15.26
CA VAL A 62 23.21 8.13 -14.60
C VAL A 62 22.83 9.53 -15.09
N ASP A 63 22.47 9.67 -16.37
CA ASP A 63 21.93 10.93 -16.88
C ASP A 63 20.52 11.14 -16.32
N LEU A 64 20.36 12.16 -15.49
CA LEU A 64 19.10 12.49 -14.80
C LEU A 64 18.30 13.58 -15.51
N SER A 65 18.76 14.07 -16.67
CA SER A 65 18.18 15.23 -17.34
C SER A 65 16.89 14.94 -18.13
N LYS A 66 16.67 13.67 -18.54
CA LYS A 66 15.50 13.26 -19.34
C LYS A 66 14.51 12.45 -18.51
N CYS A 67 13.21 12.67 -18.74
CA CYS A 67 12.14 11.96 -18.03
C CYS A 67 12.18 10.43 -18.28
N GLU A 68 12.55 10.03 -19.49
CA GLU A 68 12.63 8.63 -19.93
C GLU A 68 13.62 7.78 -19.10
N ASN A 69 14.63 8.46 -18.55
CA ASN A 69 15.69 7.87 -17.72
C ASN A 69 15.20 7.49 -16.32
N TYR A 70 13.94 7.78 -15.99
CA TYR A 70 13.30 7.37 -14.74
C TYR A 70 12.32 6.23 -14.97
N ARG A 71 12.18 5.39 -13.95
CA ARG A 71 11.06 4.47 -13.77
C ARG A 71 10.14 5.04 -12.71
N GLY A 72 8.92 5.38 -13.08
CA GLY A 72 7.87 5.64 -12.10
C GLY A 72 7.46 4.33 -11.42
N ILE A 73 7.36 4.35 -10.10
CA ILE A 73 6.62 3.34 -9.32
C ILE A 73 5.60 4.05 -8.44
N THR A 74 4.48 3.40 -8.17
CA THR A 74 3.46 3.92 -7.26
C THR A 74 3.46 3.09 -5.99
N LEU A 75 3.60 3.74 -4.84
CA LEU A 75 3.39 3.11 -3.53
C LEU A 75 1.92 3.26 -3.16
N LEU A 76 1.25 2.13 -2.92
CA LEU A 76 -0.16 2.07 -2.55
C LEU A 76 -0.30 1.76 -1.06
N SER A 77 -1.37 2.27 -0.46
CA SER A 77 -1.75 1.92 0.91
C SER A 77 -2.00 0.42 1.02
N VAL A 78 -1.48 -0.19 2.07
CA VAL A 78 -1.86 -1.57 2.41
C VAL A 78 -3.32 -1.59 2.88
N PRO A 79 -4.07 -2.67 2.60
CA PRO A 79 -5.40 -2.84 3.15
C PRO A 79 -5.36 -2.77 4.66
#